data_AF-A0A959UXZ0-F1
#
_entry.id   AF-A0A959UXZ0-F1
#
_cell.length_a   1.000
_cell.length_b   1.000
_cell.length_c   1.000
_cell.angle_alpha   90.00
_cell.angle_beta   90.00
_cell.angle_gamma   90.00
#
_symmetry.space_group_name_H-M   'P 1'
#
loop_
_entity.id
_entity.type
_entity.pdbx_description
1 polymer ?
#
loop_
_entity_poly.entity_id
_entity_poly.type
_entity_poly.pdbx_seq_one_letter_code
_entity_poly.pdbx_strand_id
1 'polypeptide(L)' 'MMVPDFSRFPELRTERLLLRDHRPEDADVLYQIRSDERTMAYIGRPRATTRLDAEEL' A
#
# COMPACT_ATOMS: atom_id res chain seq x y z
N MET A 1 23.02 -14.75 20.30
CA MET A 1 21.74 -14.98 19.59
C MET A 1 21.38 -13.68 18.88
N MET A 2 21.30 -13.67 17.54
CA MET A 2 20.84 -12.49 16.79
C MET A 2 19.36 -12.65 16.48
N VAL A 3 18.58 -11.61 16.75
CA VAL A 3 17.16 -11.53 16.41
C VAL A 3 17.03 -10.60 15.19
N PRO A 4 16.27 -10.96 14.14
CA PRO A 4 16.04 -10.07 13.02
C PRO A 4 15.29 -8.81 13.46
N ASP A 5 15.82 -7.64 13.08
CA ASP A 5 15.19 -6.35 13.33
C ASP A 5 14.19 -6.04 12.20
N PHE A 6 12.90 -6.14 12.51
CA PHE A 6 11.80 -5.77 11.62
C PHE A 6 11.22 -4.39 11.95
N SER A 7 11.96 -3.53 12.65
CA SER A 7 11.49 -2.19 13.04
C SER A 7 11.25 -1.25 11.85
N ARG A 8 11.75 -1.59 10.66
CA ARG A 8 11.60 -0.79 9.45
C ARG A 8 11.23 -1.66 8.27
N PHE A 9 10.21 -1.24 7.53
CA PHE A 9 9.90 -1.83 6.26
C PHE A 9 11.07 -1.58 5.28
N PRO A 10 11.58 -2.60 4.59
CA PRO A 10 12.72 -2.43 3.70
C PRO A 10 12.35 -1.63 2.45
N GLU A 11 13.27 -0.80 1.97
CA GLU A 11 13.17 -0.19 0.64
C GLU A 11 13.88 -1.07 -0.39
N LEU A 12 13.17 -1.50 -1.43
CA LEU A 12 13.76 -2.24 -2.56
C LEU A 12 13.83 -1.33 -3.78
N ARG A 13 15.00 -1.27 -4.42
CA ARG A 13 15.26 -0.42 -5.58
C ARG A 13 15.59 -1.26 -6.80
N THR A 14 15.01 -0.88 -7.92
CA THR A 14 15.38 -1.36 -9.25
C THR A 14 15.79 -0.15 -10.10
N GLU A 15 16.19 -0.37 -11.35
CA GLU A 15 16.52 0.72 -12.27
C GLU A 15 15.37 1.72 -12.49
N ARG A 16 14.11 1.27 -12.33
CA ARG A 16 12.93 2.08 -12.68
C ARG A 16 11.96 2.30 -11.52
N LEU A 17 12.04 1.51 -10.46
CA LEU A 17 11.03 1.46 -9.40
C LEU A 17 11.67 1.42 -8.01
N LEU A 18 11.00 2.07 -7.07
CA LEU A 18 11.25 2.01 -5.64
C LEU A 18 10.02 1.37 -4.98
N LEU A 19 10.21 0.23 -4.33
CA LEU A 19 9.25 -0.33 -3.39
C LEU A 19 9.63 0.17 -1.99
N ARG A 20 8.67 0.79 -1.31
CA ARG A 20 8.81 1.30 0.05
C ARG A 20 7.48 1.13 0.79
N ASP A 21 7.50 1.39 2.09
CA ASP A 21 6.26 1.48 2.86
C ASP A 21 5.34 2.60 2.34
N HIS A 22 4.05 2.42 2.57
CA HIS A 22 3.05 3.44 2.25
C HIS A 22 3.21 4.65 3.17
N ARG A 23 3.01 5.84 2.60
CA ARG A 23 3.02 7.11 3.34
C ARG A 23 1.68 7.83 3.16
N PRO A 24 1.30 8.73 4.07
CA PRO A 24 0.06 9.51 3.93
C PRO A 24 -0.06 10.27 2.60
N GLU A 25 1.08 10.65 2.01
CA GLU A 25 1.11 11.31 0.70
C GLU A 25 0.66 10.39 -0.45
N ASP A 26 0.71 9.07 -0.28
CA ASP A 26 0.32 8.10 -1.31
C ASP A 26 -1.19 7.83 -1.32
N ALA A 27 -1.93 8.33 -0.32
CA ALA A 27 -3.33 8.01 -0.10
C ALA A 27 -4.21 8.27 -1.33
N ASP A 28 -3.95 9.33 -2.08
CA ASP A 28 -4.74 9.67 -3.28
C ASP A 28 -4.53 8.63 -4.40
N VAL A 29 -3.29 8.20 -4.60
CA VAL A 29 -2.96 7.18 -5.62
C VAL A 29 -3.49 5.82 -5.20
N LEU A 30 -3.35 5.47 -3.91
CA LEU A 30 -3.90 4.23 -3.36
C LEU A 30 -5.42 4.21 -3.44
N TYR A 31 -6.08 5.33 -3.16
CA TYR A 31 -7.53 5.45 -3.26
C TYR A 31 -8.03 5.22 -4.69
N GLN A 32 -7.35 5.76 -5.71
CA GLN A 32 -7.71 5.49 -7.11
C GLN A 32 -7.71 4.00 -7.45
N ILE A 33 -6.73 3.25 -6.93
CA ILE A 33 -6.60 1.81 -7.16
C ILE A 33 -7.64 1.03 -6.33
N ARG A 34 -7.79 1.38 -5.04
CA ARG A 34 -8.64 0.66 -4.07
C ARG A 34 -10.13 0.99 -4.18
N SER A 35 -10.49 2.07 -4.87
CA SER A 35 -11.88 2.40 -5.20
C SER A 35 -12.32 1.79 -6.53
N ASP A 36 -11.39 1.33 -7.37
CA ASP A 36 -11.70 0.70 -8.65
C ASP A 36 -12.30 -0.70 -8.47
N GLU A 37 -13.47 -0.90 -9.07
CA GLU A 37 -14.23 -2.15 -8.95
C GLU A 37 -13.52 -3.33 -9.60
N ARG A 38 -12.90 -3.11 -10.76
CA ARG A 38 -12.24 -4.16 -11.52
C ARG A 38 -11.04 -4.71 -10.77
N THR A 39 -10.28 -3.82 -10.14
CA THR A 39 -9.12 -4.16 -9.31
C THR A 39 -9.56 -4.89 -8.05
N MET A 40 -10.56 -4.37 -7.33
CA MET A 40 -10.98 -4.93 -6.05
C MET A 40 -11.83 -6.21 -6.15
N ALA A 41 -12.33 -6.56 -7.34
CA ALA A 41 -13.10 -7.78 -7.58
C ALA A 41 -12.41 -9.08 -7.11
N TYR A 42 -11.08 -9.05 -6.96
CA TYR A 42 -10.26 -10.22 -6.60
C TYR A 42 -9.58 -10.11 -5.22
N ILE A 43 -9.66 -8.96 -4.55
CA ILE A 43 -8.87 -8.65 -3.34
C ILE A 43 -9.56 -9.15 -2.05
N GLY A 44 -10.83 -9.58 -2.11
CA GLY A 44 -11.56 -10.13 -0.96
C GLY A 44 -11.81 -9.12 0.17
N ARG A 45 -11.63 -7.83 -0.11
CA ARG A 45 -11.83 -6.70 0.82
C ARG A 45 -12.84 -5.72 0.21
N PRO A 46 -13.58 -4.96 1.03
CA PRO A 46 -14.45 -3.89 0.51
C PRO A 46 -13.63 -2.83 -0.23
N ARG A 47 -14.25 -2.22 -1.25
CA ARG A 47 -13.68 -1.08 -1.96
C ARG A 47 -13.52 0.10 -1.00
N ALA A 48 -12.44 0.87 -1.18
CA ALA A 48 -12.29 2.14 -0.49
C ALA A 48 -13.36 3.12 -0.98
N THR A 49 -14.10 3.73 -0.05
CA THR A 49 -15.12 4.73 -0.36
C THR A 49 -14.62 6.13 -0.07
N THR A 50 -13.70 6.26 0.89
CA THR A 50 -13.01 7.49 1.24
C THR A 50 -11.50 7.36 1.09
N ARG A 51 -10.81 8.50 1.02
CA ARG A 51 -9.34 8.56 1.06
C ARG A 51 -8.77 7.93 2.32
N LEU A 52 -9.43 8.11 3.47
CA LEU A 52 -9.01 7.54 4.75
C LEU A 52 -9.06 6.01 4.73
N ASP A 53 -10.10 5.42 4.11
CA ASP A 53 -10.21 3.96 3.96
C ASP A 53 -9.01 3.36 3.18
N ALA A 54 -8.39 4.16 2.30
CA ALA A 54 -7.25 3.73 1.50
C ALA A 54 -5.92 3.78 2.26
N GLU A 55 -5.84 4.54 3.35
CA GLU A 55 -4.67 4.64 4.24
C GLU A 55 -4.57 3.42 5.19
N GLU A 56 -5.69 2.76 5.48
CA GLU A 56 -5.71 1.58 6.36
C GLU A 56 -5.30 0.29 5.62
N LEU A 57 -4.28 -0.40 6.14
CA LEU A 57 -3.72 -1.66 5.63
C LEU A 57 -4.45 -2.91 6.14
#